data_AF-A0A6I6A415-F1
#
_entry.id   AF-A0A6I6A415-F1
#
_cell.length_a   1.000
_cell.length_b   1.000
_cell.length_c   1.000
_cell.angle_alpha   90.00
_cell.angle_beta   90.00
_cell.angle_gamma   90.00
#
_symmetry.space_group_name_H-M   'P 1'
#
loop_
_entity.id
_entity.type
_entity.pdbx_description
1 polymer ?
#
loop_
_entity_poly.entity_id
_entity_poly.type
_entity_poly.pdbx_seq_one_letter_code
_entity_poly.pdbx_strand_id
1 'polypeptide(L)'
;MALVAPRPLVVTGGFSDWGTNPESMAMSTRAAARAYRFLGAEDAIGLAFHHGGHTHGAEDAAHLLSAIQYHLRGVRTPEVVADVEGVREYPYHSDDAASAPWDVPPPVWQRGATYDTGDVVHHEGREFRAGWWTRGETPGSTATGAWQELAATFAGAPVWTPTRVFTAGDVVVHDGQRWTARWWTRNQVPGTPWGPWVATPTP
;
A
#
# COMPACT_ATOMS: atom_id res chain seq x y z
N MET A 1 12.24 -16.59 -10.43
CA MET A 1 11.95 -16.81 -8.99
C MET A 1 11.76 -18.29 -8.65
N ALA A 2 10.88 -19.05 -9.32
CA ALA A 2 10.63 -20.47 -9.00
C ALA A 2 11.87 -21.39 -8.99
N LEU A 3 12.89 -21.10 -9.81
CA LEU A 3 14.16 -21.85 -9.84
C LEU A 3 15.00 -21.74 -8.54
N VAL A 4 14.64 -20.85 -7.62
CA VAL A 4 15.29 -20.73 -6.32
C VAL A 4 14.75 -21.77 -5.34
N ALA A 5 13.51 -22.25 -5.54
CA ALA A 5 12.86 -23.20 -4.66
C ALA A 5 13.69 -24.49 -4.50
N PRO A 6 13.78 -25.07 -3.29
CA PRO A 6 13.12 -24.66 -2.04
C PRO A 6 13.94 -23.67 -1.19
N ARG A 7 15.00 -23.06 -1.72
CA ARG A 7 15.86 -22.16 -0.93
C ARG A 7 15.13 -20.85 -0.59
N PRO A 8 15.42 -20.23 0.57
CA PRO A 8 14.85 -18.95 0.95
C PRO A 8 15.02 -17.88 -0.13
N LEU A 9 13.92 -17.22 -0.48
CA LEU A 9 13.86 -16.08 -1.39
C LEU A 9 13.05 -14.96 -0.74
N VAL A 10 13.68 -13.83 -0.51
CA VAL A 10 13.01 -12.58 -0.12
C VAL A 10 13.22 -11.57 -1.23
N VAL A 11 12.11 -11.02 -1.71
CA VAL A 11 12.11 -9.92 -2.69
C VAL A 11 11.79 -8.65 -1.93
N THR A 12 12.65 -7.64 -2.01
CA THR A 12 12.36 -6.31 -1.48
C THR A 12 12.40 -5.25 -2.57
N GLY A 13 11.79 -4.09 -2.33
CA GLY A 13 11.80 -2.97 -3.27
C GLY A 13 10.96 -1.78 -2.79
N GLY A 14 11.06 -0.66 -3.49
CA GLY A 14 10.23 0.50 -3.22
C GLY A 14 8.87 0.40 -3.91
N PHE A 15 7.79 0.62 -3.17
CA PHE A 15 6.44 0.61 -3.77
C PHE A 15 6.27 1.66 -4.89
N SER A 16 6.97 2.79 -4.80
CA SER A 16 6.93 3.85 -5.81
C SER A 16 8.06 3.75 -6.85
N ASP A 17 8.76 2.62 -6.92
CA ASP A 17 9.82 2.36 -7.89
C ASP A 17 9.25 1.84 -9.23
N TRP A 18 8.52 2.70 -9.93
CA TRP A 18 7.83 2.34 -11.17
C TRP A 18 8.76 1.82 -12.27
N GLY A 19 10.05 2.19 -12.23
CA GLY A 19 11.06 1.70 -13.15
C GLY A 19 11.30 0.18 -13.03
N THR A 20 11.00 -0.41 -11.86
CA THR A 20 11.17 -1.84 -11.60
C THR A 20 9.86 -2.63 -11.64
N ASN A 21 8.72 -1.95 -11.82
CA ASN A 21 7.40 -2.59 -11.94
C ASN A 21 7.09 -3.47 -10.71
N PRO A 22 6.90 -2.85 -9.52
CA PRO A 22 6.68 -3.56 -8.26
C PRO A 22 5.45 -4.49 -8.32
N GLU A 23 4.44 -4.15 -9.12
CA GLU A 23 3.29 -5.02 -9.40
C GLU A 23 3.74 -6.35 -10.01
N SER A 24 4.54 -6.30 -11.07
CA SER A 24 5.02 -7.50 -11.75
C SER A 24 6.01 -8.29 -10.90
N MET A 25 6.78 -7.61 -10.03
CA MET A 25 7.58 -8.28 -9.00
C MET A 25 6.68 -9.07 -8.04
N ALA A 26 5.58 -8.48 -7.58
CA ALA A 26 4.61 -9.16 -6.71
C ALA A 26 3.96 -10.36 -7.38
N MET A 27 3.48 -10.19 -8.62
CA MET A 27 2.88 -11.26 -9.41
C MET A 27 3.87 -12.41 -9.66
N SER A 28 5.12 -12.07 -9.99
CA SER A 28 6.18 -13.06 -10.22
C SER A 28 6.50 -13.86 -8.95
N THR A 29 6.54 -13.18 -7.79
CA THR A 29 6.77 -13.84 -6.50
C THR A 29 5.63 -14.80 -6.17
N ARG A 30 4.37 -14.40 -6.38
CA ARG A 30 3.19 -15.26 -6.17
C ARG A 30 3.13 -16.46 -7.10
N ALA A 31 3.45 -16.25 -8.38
CA ALA A 31 3.55 -17.34 -9.34
C ALA A 31 4.61 -18.36 -8.90
N ALA A 32 5.75 -17.87 -8.40
CA ALA A 32 6.80 -18.73 -7.86
C ALA A 32 6.40 -19.43 -6.55
N ALA A 33 5.57 -18.80 -5.70
CA ALA A 33 5.12 -19.40 -4.45
C ALA A 33 4.39 -20.74 -4.63
N ARG A 34 3.80 -20.99 -5.81
CA ARG A 34 3.21 -22.30 -6.15
C ARG A 34 4.27 -23.41 -6.18
N ALA A 35 5.47 -23.12 -6.67
CA ALA A 35 6.57 -24.09 -6.68
C ALA A 35 7.10 -24.36 -5.26
N TYR A 36 7.17 -23.33 -4.42
CA TYR A 36 7.54 -23.47 -3.01
C TYR A 36 6.53 -24.34 -2.25
N ARG A 37 5.22 -24.09 -2.46
CA ARG A 37 4.13 -24.92 -1.90
C ARG A 37 4.21 -26.37 -2.36
N PHE A 38 4.46 -26.60 -3.64
CA PHE A 38 4.63 -27.96 -4.17
C PHE A 38 5.77 -28.73 -3.47
N LEU A 39 6.82 -28.02 -3.04
CA LEU A 39 7.97 -28.60 -2.35
C LEU A 39 7.86 -28.58 -0.81
N GLY A 40 6.73 -28.13 -0.24
CA GLY A 40 6.53 -28.01 1.21
C GLY A 40 7.44 -26.96 1.86
N ALA A 41 7.77 -25.90 1.13
CA ALA A 41 8.64 -24.80 1.55
C ALA A 41 7.91 -23.44 1.46
N GLU A 42 6.62 -23.41 1.75
CA GLU A 42 5.76 -22.21 1.70
C GLU A 42 6.32 -21.05 2.51
N ASP A 43 7.05 -21.38 3.57
CA ASP A 43 7.66 -20.42 4.48
C ASP A 43 8.91 -19.75 3.89
N ALA A 44 9.50 -20.30 2.83
CA ALA A 44 10.78 -19.89 2.25
C ALA A 44 10.67 -18.89 1.11
N ILE A 45 9.50 -18.27 0.88
CA ILE A 45 9.33 -17.21 -0.11
C ILE A 45 8.53 -16.05 0.47
N GLY A 46 8.96 -14.81 0.18
CA GLY A 46 8.23 -13.61 0.58
C GLY A 46 8.61 -12.35 -0.21
N LEU A 47 7.77 -11.33 -0.09
CA LEU A 47 7.83 -10.03 -0.75
C LEU A 47 7.58 -8.90 0.27
N ALA A 48 8.56 -8.04 0.49
CA ALA A 48 8.42 -6.85 1.33
C ALA A 48 8.72 -5.59 0.52
N PHE A 49 7.70 -4.78 0.23
CA PHE A 49 7.96 -3.44 -0.30
C PHE A 49 8.09 -2.44 0.83
N HIS A 50 9.07 -1.55 0.75
CA HIS A 50 9.14 -0.40 1.63
C HIS A 50 8.39 0.78 1.00
N HIS A 51 7.99 1.74 1.83
CA HIS A 51 7.52 3.02 1.33
C HIS A 51 8.68 3.79 0.70
N GLY A 52 8.56 4.19 -0.57
CA GLY A 52 9.59 4.96 -1.27
C GLY A 52 9.82 4.53 -2.72
N GLY A 53 10.75 5.21 -3.38
CA GLY A 53 11.13 4.96 -4.78
C GLY A 53 12.33 4.01 -4.91
N HIS A 54 13.14 4.20 -5.96
CA HIS A 54 14.30 3.36 -6.31
C HIS A 54 15.49 3.52 -5.33
N THR A 55 15.31 3.07 -4.09
CA THR A 55 16.31 3.18 -3.02
C THR A 55 16.30 1.91 -2.17
N HIS A 56 17.41 1.61 -1.51
CA HIS A 56 17.41 0.64 -0.42
C HIS A 56 17.41 1.38 0.92
N GLY A 57 16.47 1.05 1.78
CA GLY A 57 16.28 1.67 3.10
C GLY A 57 16.63 0.76 4.27
N ALA A 58 16.52 1.33 5.48
CA ALA A 58 16.66 0.57 6.72
C ALA A 58 15.58 -0.53 6.86
N GLU A 59 14.40 -0.30 6.29
CA GLU A 59 13.29 -1.27 6.25
C GLU A 59 13.64 -2.51 5.42
N ASP A 60 14.19 -2.33 4.20
CA ASP A 60 14.69 -3.46 3.40
C ASP A 60 15.74 -4.27 4.16
N ALA A 61 16.70 -3.57 4.78
CA ALA A 61 17.77 -4.20 5.54
C ALA A 61 17.21 -4.99 6.72
N ALA A 62 16.19 -4.47 7.43
CA ALA A 62 15.53 -5.17 8.52
C ALA A 62 14.85 -6.45 8.03
N HIS A 63 14.06 -6.39 6.96
CA HIS A 63 13.40 -7.58 6.39
C HIS A 63 14.40 -8.65 5.93
N LEU A 64 15.48 -8.24 5.27
CA LEU A 64 16.54 -9.15 4.85
C LEU A 64 17.25 -9.80 6.05
N LEU A 65 17.57 -9.02 7.08
CA LEU A 65 18.19 -9.52 8.29
C LEU A 65 17.28 -10.49 9.04
N SER A 66 15.99 -10.17 9.19
CA SER A 66 15.01 -11.05 9.83
C SER A 66 14.86 -12.36 9.05
N ALA A 67 14.82 -12.32 7.72
CA ALA A 67 14.82 -13.51 6.89
C ALA A 67 16.11 -14.36 7.02
N ILE A 68 17.27 -13.72 7.14
CA ILE A 68 18.55 -14.41 7.40
C ILE A 68 18.52 -15.08 8.77
N GLN A 69 18.07 -14.36 9.81
CA GLN A 69 17.97 -14.90 11.16
C GLN A 69 17.02 -16.09 11.21
N TYR A 70 15.88 -15.99 10.53
CA TYR A 70 14.91 -17.07 10.43
C TYR A 70 15.45 -18.25 9.63
N HIS A 71 15.78 -18.07 8.36
CA HIS A 71 16.04 -19.21 7.48
C HIS A 71 17.46 -19.77 7.56
N LEU A 72 18.46 -18.93 7.88
CA LEU A 72 19.87 -19.35 7.87
C LEU A 72 20.42 -19.57 9.29
N ARG A 73 19.90 -18.86 10.29
CA ARG A 73 20.33 -18.99 11.70
C ARG A 73 19.37 -19.79 12.57
N GLY A 74 18.16 -20.09 12.09
CA GLY A 74 17.16 -20.84 12.84
C GLY A 74 16.56 -20.07 14.04
N VAL A 75 16.70 -18.75 14.07
CA VAL A 75 16.14 -17.90 15.13
C VAL A 75 14.64 -17.76 14.90
N ARG A 76 13.84 -18.08 15.93
CA ARG A 76 12.37 -18.12 15.89
C ARG A 76 11.74 -17.29 17.02
N THR A 77 12.34 -16.16 17.37
CA THR A 77 11.77 -15.24 18.37
C THR A 77 10.49 -14.60 17.82
N PRO A 78 9.53 -14.22 18.67
CA PRO A 78 8.27 -13.61 18.21
C PRO A 78 8.48 -12.39 17.31
N GLU A 79 9.49 -11.56 17.60
CA GLU A 79 9.88 -10.40 16.79
C GLU A 79 10.35 -10.80 15.38
N VAL A 80 11.28 -11.76 15.28
CA VAL A 80 11.79 -12.25 13.98
C VAL A 80 10.72 -12.98 13.18
N VAL A 81 9.84 -13.72 13.85
CA VAL A 81 8.71 -14.40 13.20
C VAL A 81 7.73 -13.36 12.64
N ALA A 82 7.34 -12.36 13.44
CA ALA A 82 6.43 -11.30 13.01
C ALA A 82 6.99 -10.51 11.82
N ASP A 83 8.30 -10.21 11.83
CA ASP A 83 8.93 -9.54 10.70
C ASP A 83 8.90 -10.37 9.42
N VAL A 84 9.16 -11.68 9.50
CA VAL A 84 9.10 -12.60 8.34
C VAL A 84 7.67 -12.81 7.86
N GLU A 85 6.69 -12.84 8.75
CA GLU A 85 5.27 -12.83 8.38
C GLU A 85 4.89 -11.52 7.67
N GLY A 86 5.42 -10.37 8.12
CA GLY A 86 5.29 -9.09 7.42
C GLY A 86 5.89 -9.11 6.00
N VAL A 87 6.99 -9.84 5.79
CA VAL A 87 7.54 -10.11 4.43
C VAL A 87 6.59 -10.97 3.59
N ARG A 88 5.65 -11.71 4.18
CA ARG A 88 4.64 -12.46 3.41
C ARG A 88 3.37 -11.66 3.18
N GLU A 89 3.14 -10.63 3.99
CA GLU A 89 1.81 -10.01 4.14
C GLU A 89 1.54 -8.70 3.35
N TYR A 90 2.43 -8.28 2.45
CA TYR A 90 2.28 -6.98 1.75
C TYR A 90 0.96 -6.90 0.92
N PRO A 91 0.25 -5.74 0.86
CA PRO A 91 -1.22 -5.61 0.82
C PRO A 91 -1.88 -5.92 -0.53
N TYR A 92 -1.26 -6.75 -1.36
CA TYR A 92 -1.93 -7.37 -2.50
C TYR A 92 -2.83 -8.55 -2.08
N HIS A 93 -3.14 -8.74 -0.79
CA HIS A 93 -3.92 -9.87 -0.29
C HIS A 93 -5.34 -9.90 -0.85
N SER A 94 -5.55 -10.78 -1.81
CA SER A 94 -6.73 -11.64 -1.78
C SER A 94 -6.28 -13.05 -2.14
N ASP A 95 -6.47 -13.98 -1.20
CA ASP A 95 -6.29 -15.43 -1.43
C ASP A 95 -7.50 -16.05 -2.16
N ASP A 96 -8.50 -15.23 -2.52
CA ASP A 96 -9.65 -15.64 -3.31
C ASP A 96 -9.33 -15.67 -4.81
N ALA A 97 -8.81 -16.81 -5.26
CA ALA A 97 -8.61 -17.10 -6.67
C ALA A 97 -9.90 -17.09 -7.53
N ALA A 98 -11.08 -16.91 -6.91
CA ALA A 98 -12.38 -16.84 -7.58
C ALA A 98 -13.05 -15.44 -7.53
N SER A 99 -12.45 -14.47 -6.81
CA SER A 99 -13.06 -13.14 -6.61
C SER A 99 -12.16 -11.98 -6.99
N ALA A 100 -10.96 -12.21 -7.53
CA ALA A 100 -10.18 -11.13 -8.11
C ALA A 100 -10.65 -10.90 -9.56
N PRO A 101 -11.55 -9.92 -9.86
CA PRO A 101 -11.40 -9.30 -11.17
C PRO A 101 -9.96 -8.79 -11.20
N TRP A 102 -9.30 -8.97 -12.32
CA TRP A 102 -8.00 -8.37 -12.57
C TRP A 102 -8.14 -6.86 -12.41
N ASP A 103 -7.98 -6.33 -11.20
CA ASP A 103 -7.84 -4.89 -10.98
C ASP A 103 -6.45 -4.54 -11.48
N VAL A 104 -6.41 -4.31 -12.79
CA VAL A 104 -5.37 -3.53 -13.44
C VAL A 104 -5.16 -2.30 -12.55
N PRO A 105 -3.93 -2.03 -12.09
CA PRO A 105 -3.68 -0.85 -11.27
C PRO A 105 -4.24 0.39 -12.01
N PRO A 106 -4.80 1.37 -11.29
CA PRO A 106 -5.36 2.57 -11.91
C PRO A 106 -4.40 3.17 -12.94
N PRO A 107 -4.86 3.51 -14.15
CA PRO A 107 -3.98 3.99 -15.20
C PRO A 107 -3.20 5.24 -14.75
N VAL A 108 -1.97 5.40 -15.23
CA VAL A 108 -1.20 6.63 -14.98
C VAL A 108 -1.95 7.83 -15.55
N TRP A 109 -2.03 8.92 -14.78
CA TRP A 109 -2.66 10.16 -15.21
C TRP A 109 -2.02 10.71 -16.48
N GLN A 110 -2.85 11.15 -17.42
CA GLN A 110 -2.45 11.72 -18.69
C GLN A 110 -3.08 13.11 -18.85
N ARG A 111 -2.24 14.13 -19.05
CA ARG A 111 -2.66 15.53 -19.23
C ARG A 111 -3.74 15.71 -20.32
N GLY A 112 -3.66 14.92 -21.40
CA GLY A 112 -4.59 15.02 -22.53
C GLY A 112 -5.93 14.33 -22.32
N ALA A 113 -6.01 13.40 -21.37
CA ALA A 113 -7.18 12.57 -21.10
C ALA A 113 -8.24 13.32 -20.30
N THR A 114 -9.48 12.90 -20.50
CA THR A 114 -10.64 13.31 -19.71
C THR A 114 -10.93 12.24 -18.69
N TYR A 115 -11.29 12.67 -17.48
CA TYR A 115 -11.64 11.82 -16.36
C TYR A 115 -13.00 12.22 -15.82
N ASP A 116 -13.88 11.25 -15.63
CA ASP A 116 -15.20 11.42 -15.04
C ASP A 116 -15.18 11.13 -13.53
N THR A 117 -16.27 11.49 -12.85
CA THR A 117 -16.43 11.21 -11.43
C THR A 117 -16.21 9.73 -11.13
N GLY A 118 -15.27 9.43 -10.23
CA GLY A 118 -14.97 8.07 -9.82
C GLY A 118 -13.77 7.45 -10.50
N ASP A 119 -13.29 8.01 -11.61
CA ASP A 119 -12.08 7.53 -12.26
C ASP A 119 -10.89 7.60 -11.31
N VAL A 120 -10.10 6.54 -11.28
CA VAL A 120 -8.90 6.43 -10.45
C VAL A 120 -7.67 6.45 -11.36
N VAL A 121 -6.65 7.19 -10.95
CA VAL A 121 -5.37 7.30 -11.66
C VAL A 121 -4.19 7.24 -10.72
N HIS A 122 -3.03 6.86 -11.25
CA HIS A 122 -1.75 7.02 -10.58
C HIS A 122 -1.05 8.31 -10.99
N HIS A 123 -0.50 9.04 -10.03
CA HIS A 123 0.36 10.21 -10.27
C HIS A 123 1.40 10.36 -9.14
N GLU A 124 2.68 10.51 -9.51
CA GLU A 124 3.79 10.72 -8.56
C GLU A 124 3.85 9.70 -7.40
N GLY A 125 3.58 8.42 -7.69
CA GLY A 125 3.62 7.37 -6.67
C GLY A 125 2.36 7.25 -5.80
N ARG A 126 1.30 8.00 -6.10
CA ARG A 126 0.07 8.06 -5.32
C ARG A 126 -1.16 7.78 -6.18
N GLU A 127 -2.18 7.21 -5.57
CA GLU A 127 -3.49 7.01 -6.19
C GLU A 127 -4.40 8.21 -5.95
N PHE A 128 -5.10 8.62 -7.00
CA PHE A 128 -6.07 9.71 -6.94
C PHE A 128 -7.38 9.30 -7.60
N ARG A 129 -8.49 9.68 -6.97
CA ARG A 129 -9.84 9.54 -7.52
C ARG A 129 -10.39 10.89 -7.95
N ALA A 130 -10.96 10.98 -9.14
CA ALA A 130 -11.69 12.14 -9.61
C ALA A 130 -13.00 12.29 -8.82
N GLY A 131 -13.18 13.44 -8.17
CA GLY A 131 -14.43 13.82 -7.51
C GLY A 131 -15.49 14.36 -8.47
N TRP A 132 -15.06 14.84 -9.64
CA TRP A 132 -15.91 15.33 -10.73
C TRP A 132 -15.14 15.31 -12.05
N TRP A 133 -15.84 15.62 -13.16
CA TRP A 133 -15.26 15.72 -14.49
C TRP A 133 -14.04 16.65 -14.51
N THR A 134 -12.91 16.18 -15.04
CA THR A 134 -11.69 16.98 -15.18
C THR A 134 -10.89 16.61 -16.42
N ARG A 135 -10.13 17.59 -16.93
CA ARG A 135 -9.20 17.41 -18.04
C ARG A 135 -8.00 18.33 -17.86
N GLY A 136 -6.80 17.76 -17.92
CA GLY A 136 -5.54 18.52 -17.81
C GLY A 136 -5.19 19.04 -16.43
N GLU A 137 -6.06 18.89 -15.43
CA GLU A 137 -5.74 19.17 -14.03
C GLU A 137 -4.81 18.07 -13.48
N THR A 138 -3.62 18.48 -13.03
CA THR A 138 -2.64 17.59 -12.42
C THR A 138 -3.14 17.12 -11.04
N PRO A 139 -3.17 15.79 -10.75
CA PRO A 139 -3.52 15.29 -9.43
C PRO A 139 -2.63 15.84 -8.33
N GLY A 140 -3.23 16.18 -7.19
CA GLY A 140 -2.50 16.76 -6.05
C GLY A 140 -2.07 18.22 -6.21
N SER A 141 -2.27 18.85 -7.37
CA SER A 141 -1.84 20.25 -7.60
C SER A 141 -2.52 21.28 -6.70
N THR A 142 -3.73 21.01 -6.24
CA THR A 142 -4.45 21.83 -5.25
C THR A 142 -5.23 20.94 -4.29
N ALA A 143 -5.37 21.37 -3.04
CA ALA A 143 -6.14 20.64 -2.03
C ALA A 143 -7.65 20.61 -2.32
N THR A 144 -8.16 21.53 -3.13
CA THR A 144 -9.59 21.68 -3.45
C THR A 144 -9.94 21.36 -4.90
N GLY A 145 -9.00 20.79 -5.65
CA GLY A 145 -9.17 20.40 -7.05
C GLY A 145 -10.04 19.15 -7.26
N ALA A 146 -10.14 18.66 -8.49
CA ALA A 146 -10.94 17.47 -8.83
C ALA A 146 -10.39 16.18 -8.21
N TRP A 147 -9.08 16.12 -7.97
CA TRP A 147 -8.42 14.89 -7.52
C TRP A 147 -8.41 14.74 -6.00
N GLN A 148 -8.71 13.53 -5.54
CA GLN A 148 -8.72 13.13 -4.13
C GLN A 148 -7.70 11.99 -3.92
N GLU A 149 -6.67 12.22 -3.11
CA GLU A 149 -5.62 11.21 -2.86
C GLU A 149 -6.15 10.07 -1.98
N LEU A 150 -6.08 8.85 -2.48
CA LEU A 150 -6.55 7.64 -1.81
C LEU A 150 -5.46 6.98 -0.96
N ALA A 151 -4.79 7.74 -0.08
CA ALA A 151 -3.79 7.17 0.81
C ALA A 151 -4.43 6.23 1.85
N ALA A 152 -3.69 5.17 2.21
CA ALA A 152 -4.05 4.21 3.24
C ALA A 152 -2.81 3.75 4.03
N THR A 153 -3.01 3.27 5.25
CA THR A 153 -1.97 2.60 6.03
C THR A 153 -1.69 1.21 5.46
N PHE A 154 -0.61 0.56 5.92
CA PHE A 154 -0.32 -0.83 5.59
C PHE A 154 -1.50 -1.78 5.84
N ALA A 155 -2.27 -1.55 6.91
CA ALA A 155 -3.46 -2.33 7.25
C ALA A 155 -4.72 -1.95 6.44
N GLY A 156 -4.57 -1.15 5.37
CA GLY A 156 -5.67 -0.72 4.50
C GLY A 156 -6.59 0.37 5.08
N ALA A 157 -6.25 0.94 6.25
CA ALA A 157 -7.06 2.00 6.84
C ALA A 157 -6.84 3.33 6.10
N PRO A 158 -7.90 4.08 5.72
CA PRO A 158 -7.75 5.37 5.05
C PRO A 158 -6.86 6.34 5.84
N VAL A 159 -5.93 7.01 5.17
CA VAL A 159 -5.11 8.08 5.76
C VAL A 159 -5.70 9.43 5.40
N TRP A 160 -5.64 10.38 6.33
CA TRP A 160 -6.04 11.75 6.05
C TRP A 160 -5.10 12.37 5.00
N THR A 161 -5.67 12.92 3.93
CA THR A 161 -4.93 13.70 2.93
C THR A 161 -5.63 15.04 2.72
N PRO A 162 -4.89 16.11 2.39
CA PRO A 162 -5.48 17.44 2.21
C PRO A 162 -6.46 17.49 1.03
N THR A 163 -6.27 16.62 0.04
CA THR A 163 -7.06 16.59 -1.19
C THR A 163 -8.34 15.77 -1.07
N ARG A 164 -8.40 14.80 -0.14
CA ARG A 164 -9.55 13.88 -0.01
C ARG A 164 -10.72 14.54 0.72
N VAL A 165 -11.92 14.27 0.21
CA VAL A 165 -13.18 14.65 0.86
C VAL A 165 -13.58 13.54 1.81
N PHE A 166 -14.00 13.93 3.00
CA PHE A 166 -14.56 13.03 4.01
C PHE A 166 -15.93 13.53 4.43
N THR A 167 -16.81 12.61 4.80
CA THR A 167 -18.19 12.84 5.23
C THR A 167 -18.40 12.35 6.66
N ALA A 168 -19.53 12.72 7.28
CA ALA A 168 -19.81 12.34 8.66
C ALA A 168 -19.72 10.82 8.86
N GLY A 169 -18.92 10.39 9.83
CA GLY A 169 -18.68 8.98 10.14
C GLY A 169 -17.44 8.37 9.47
N ASP A 170 -16.84 9.02 8.48
CA ASP A 170 -15.60 8.53 7.86
C ASP A 170 -14.46 8.50 8.89
N VAL A 171 -13.73 7.38 8.94
CA VAL A 171 -12.61 7.18 9.85
C VAL A 171 -11.29 7.22 9.08
N VAL A 172 -10.36 8.03 9.58
CA VAL A 172 -9.01 8.17 9.00
C VAL A 172 -7.93 8.03 10.05
N VAL A 173 -6.73 7.68 9.61
CA VAL A 173 -5.52 7.75 10.41
C VAL A 173 -4.79 9.07 10.14
N HIS A 174 -4.41 9.76 11.22
CA HIS A 174 -3.56 10.95 11.19
C HIS A 174 -2.71 10.99 12.47
N ASP A 175 -1.40 11.20 12.32
CA ASP A 175 -0.41 11.19 13.42
C ASP A 175 -0.50 9.95 14.33
N GLY A 176 -0.72 8.77 13.72
CA GLY A 176 -0.83 7.50 14.44
C GLY A 176 -2.13 7.31 15.23
N GLN A 177 -3.06 8.27 15.17
CA GLN A 177 -4.35 8.22 15.85
C GLN A 177 -5.50 8.09 14.86
N ARG A 178 -6.60 7.48 15.27
CA ARG A 178 -7.84 7.39 14.49
C ARG A 178 -8.73 8.60 14.76
N TRP A 179 -9.30 9.15 13.70
CA TRP A 179 -10.18 10.30 13.75
C TRP A 179 -11.46 10.00 12.98
N THR A 180 -12.60 10.36 13.56
CA THR A 180 -13.90 10.27 12.90
C THR A 180 -14.33 11.66 12.46
N ALA A 181 -14.74 11.80 11.20
CA ALA A 181 -15.30 13.03 10.68
C ALA A 181 -16.69 13.28 11.27
N ARG A 182 -16.93 14.50 11.77
CA ARG A 182 -18.21 14.93 12.36
C ARG A 182 -19.21 15.39 11.30
N TRP A 183 -18.70 15.92 10.18
CA TRP A 183 -19.45 16.43 9.04
C TRP A 183 -18.56 16.42 7.80
N TRP A 184 -19.09 16.88 6.66
CA TRP A 184 -18.32 17.04 5.44
C TRP A 184 -17.07 17.88 5.68
N THR A 185 -15.89 17.38 5.31
CA THR A 185 -14.64 18.10 5.48
C THR A 185 -13.66 17.80 4.35
N ARG A 186 -12.84 18.80 4.04
CA ARG A 186 -11.74 18.72 3.09
C ARG A 186 -10.66 19.68 3.51
N ASN A 187 -9.39 19.25 3.45
CA ASN A 187 -8.21 20.06 3.79
C ASN A 187 -8.23 20.72 5.20
N GLN A 188 -9.03 20.19 6.13
CA GLN A 188 -9.02 20.61 7.53
C GLN A 188 -8.34 19.50 8.33
N VAL A 189 -7.20 19.83 8.93
CA VAL A 189 -6.35 18.86 9.62
C VAL A 189 -7.02 18.37 10.91
N PRO A 190 -6.97 17.06 11.23
CA PRO A 190 -7.38 16.54 12.52
C PRO A 190 -6.62 17.17 13.70
N GLY A 191 -7.23 17.17 14.90
CA GLY A 191 -6.61 17.72 16.12
C GLY A 191 -6.99 19.15 16.48
N THR A 192 -7.77 19.85 15.66
CA THR A 192 -8.32 21.17 16.02
C THR A 192 -9.54 21.04 16.97
N PRO A 193 -9.59 21.71 18.14
CA PRO A 193 -10.65 21.51 19.14
C PRO A 193 -12.09 21.73 18.64
N TRP A 194 -12.26 22.67 17.71
CA TRP A 194 -13.55 22.99 17.07
C TRP A 194 -13.60 22.51 15.62
N GLY A 195 -12.69 21.60 15.28
CA GLY A 195 -12.54 21.07 13.95
C GLY A 195 -13.56 20.01 13.59
N PRO A 196 -13.52 19.55 12.33
CA PRO A 196 -14.40 18.52 11.81
C PRO A 196 -14.05 17.12 12.31
N TRP A 197 -12.95 16.95 13.04
CA TRP A 197 -12.44 15.64 13.46
C TRP A 197 -12.56 15.47 14.97
N VAL A 198 -13.02 14.28 15.37
CA VAL A 198 -12.98 13.83 16.77
C VAL A 198 -12.10 12.60 16.90
N ALA A 199 -11.20 12.59 17.89
CA ALA A 199 -10.35 11.45 18.17
C ALA A 199 -11.24 10.24 18.53
N THR A 200 -10.96 9.10 17.88
CA THR A 200 -11.68 7.85 18.12
C THR A 200 -10.86 7.01 19.08
N PRO A 201 -11.34 6.75 20.31
CA PRO A 201 -10.64 5.87 21.23
C PRO A 201 -10.49 4.48 20.62
N THR A 202 -9.30 3.89 20.72
CA THR A 202 -9.13 2.47 20.44
C THR A 202 -9.91 1.68 21.49
N PRO A 203 -10.77 0.71 21.11
CA PRO A 203 -11.43 -0.16 22.08
C PRO A 203 -10.43 -1.02 22.88
#